data_AF-A0A914ENF3-F1
#
_entry.id   AF-A0A914ENF3-F1
#
_cell.length_a   1.000
_cell.length_b   1.000
_cell.length_c   1.000
_cell.angle_alpha   90.00
_cell.angle_beta   90.00
_cell.angle_gamma   90.00
#
_symmetry.space_group_name_H-M   'P 1'
#
loop_
_entity.id
_entity.type
_entity.pdbx_description
1 polymer ?
#
loop_
_entity_poly.entity_id
_entity_poly.type
_entity_poly.pdbx_seq_one_letter_code
_entity_poly.pdbx_strand_id
1 'polypeptide(L)'
;MESPVIEPVEERPIDRNILLTNIQSFINDKQTIDLDVARLLLADAASLLDSKQKQHDEDAQKERPPSDSSLNSSELEDYQRLEDSPSASSSSSHVMTNHLTSSFATSSPMRSLSSASGGLYLSAPGKIILFGEHAVVYGRTAIAGSIDLRTYVSLFTSADGRIYLSLPDLNVEKTWMLKDLLKAVEKLSADYPLDDGPPSLEIVVPIARKLSGSCEDGCGVQHLAILAFWYLLIGVTQRKRDLLAVKVTVKFKLPACVGLGSSGAYCVCIAAALLQTAGIIPPPMIQVDEDGSVTWDDIHLDIIRKWAAAAESLIHGRASGLDAAVCTYGGVASYKPGRPIENLRNIPELKVILVNSKVERNTSRMVQTVKERLKKFPEVIDGIFNAIDAISREAARILQKTPDENGGALENGGRSATLTPSFAPEMDHHSLQPISVGERSSSLGSYVLGGKRGSTASAISGVSGGDGRSGGGGDRGELTDTFSKLNDLARINNQLLIGLGVGHPKVDQICTLLARYGIHPKMTGAGGGGSVFAFLKPDTSQTVIGMIRNELAKLDYDMWQPPLGGPGVCVHAQKPDLFVNTASSSRSTTPAGSHQSTPAVPIKSKK
;
A
#
# COMPACT_ATOMS: atom_id res chain seq x y z
N MET A 1 -32.03 28.29 9.69
CA MET A 1 -31.37 27.03 9.30
C MET A 1 -32.12 26.52 8.08
N GLU A 2 -31.66 26.91 6.91
CA GLU A 2 -32.12 26.39 5.61
C GLU A 2 -30.93 25.70 4.96
N SER A 3 -31.13 24.45 4.56
CA SER A 3 -30.16 23.63 3.83
C SER A 3 -30.40 23.82 2.32
N PRO A 4 -29.38 23.91 1.46
CA PRO A 4 -29.60 24.12 0.03
C PRO A 4 -29.96 22.80 -0.67
N VAL A 5 -30.92 22.92 -1.60
CA VAL A 5 -31.34 21.90 -2.56
C VAL A 5 -30.30 21.82 -3.69
N ILE A 6 -29.85 20.62 -4.04
CA ILE A 6 -28.95 20.34 -5.16
C ILE A 6 -29.81 19.94 -6.36
N GLU A 7 -29.74 20.68 -7.47
CA GLU A 7 -30.34 20.30 -8.75
C GLU A 7 -29.49 19.24 -9.48
N PRO A 8 -30.10 18.31 -10.25
CA PRO A 8 -29.38 17.30 -11.01
C PRO A 8 -28.79 17.88 -12.31
N VAL A 9 -27.56 17.47 -12.63
CA VAL A 9 -26.85 17.83 -13.88
C VAL A 9 -27.31 16.90 -15.00
N GLU A 10 -27.91 17.44 -16.07
CA GLU A 10 -28.19 16.71 -17.31
C GLU A 10 -26.89 16.38 -18.07
N GLU A 11 -26.59 15.09 -18.27
CA GLU A 11 -25.56 14.62 -19.20
C GLU A 11 -26.04 14.77 -20.65
N ARG A 12 -25.27 15.47 -21.51
CA ARG A 12 -25.58 15.56 -22.94
C ARG A 12 -25.22 14.26 -23.67
N PRO A 13 -26.07 13.74 -24.58
CA PRO A 13 -25.78 12.53 -25.33
C PRO A 13 -24.64 12.76 -26.34
N ILE A 14 -23.67 11.85 -26.36
CA ILE A 14 -22.57 11.83 -27.32
C ILE A 14 -23.10 11.40 -28.69
N ASP A 15 -22.88 12.22 -29.72
CA ASP A 15 -23.36 11.94 -31.08
C ASP A 15 -22.69 10.70 -31.68
N ARG A 16 -23.51 9.66 -31.90
CA ARG A 16 -23.13 8.34 -32.45
C ARG A 16 -22.30 8.46 -33.72
N ASN A 17 -22.64 9.41 -34.59
CA ASN A 17 -21.97 9.57 -35.88
C ASN A 17 -20.55 10.11 -35.72
N ILE A 18 -20.31 10.98 -34.73
CA ILE A 18 -18.98 11.53 -34.44
C ILE A 18 -18.06 10.44 -33.89
N LEU A 19 -18.57 9.61 -32.97
CA LEU A 19 -17.78 8.54 -32.36
C LEU A 19 -17.39 7.46 -33.39
N LEU A 20 -18.33 7.04 -34.24
CA LEU A 20 -18.05 6.05 -35.29
C LEU A 20 -17.09 6.59 -36.35
N THR A 21 -17.19 7.88 -36.70
CA THR A 21 -16.27 8.54 -37.63
C THR A 21 -14.85 8.62 -37.05
N ASN A 22 -14.71 8.92 -35.76
CA ASN A 22 -13.41 8.97 -35.09
C ASN A 22 -12.76 7.59 -34.97
N ILE A 23 -13.56 6.54 -34.72
CA ILE A 23 -13.07 5.15 -34.68
C ILE A 23 -12.64 4.69 -36.08
N GLN A 24 -13.41 5.00 -37.12
CA GLN A 24 -13.07 4.66 -38.50
C GLN A 24 -11.80 5.39 -38.98
N SER A 25 -11.63 6.65 -38.58
CA SER A 25 -10.41 7.43 -38.83
C SER A 25 -9.19 6.79 -38.16
N PHE A 26 -9.32 6.40 -36.89
CA PHE A 26 -8.26 5.75 -36.12
C PHE A 26 -7.85 4.37 -36.69
N ILE A 27 -8.80 3.62 -37.24
CA ILE A 27 -8.54 2.33 -37.89
C ILE A 27 -7.80 2.51 -39.22
N ASN A 28 -8.18 3.51 -40.01
CA ASN A 28 -7.54 3.79 -41.30
C ASN A 28 -6.09 4.30 -41.16
N ASP A 29 -5.74 4.92 -40.03
CA ASP A 29 -4.42 5.51 -39.77
C ASP A 29 -3.36 4.49 -39.28
N LYS A 30 -3.77 3.27 -38.91
CA LYS A 30 -2.85 2.20 -38.46
C LYS A 30 -2.81 1.04 -39.45
N GLN A 31 -1.76 0.97 -40.27
CA GLN A 31 -1.49 -0.10 -41.25
C GLN A 31 -1.27 -1.52 -40.67
N THR A 32 -1.61 -1.79 -39.40
CA THR A 32 -1.26 -3.03 -38.69
C THR A 32 -2.43 -3.70 -37.98
N ILE A 33 -3.67 -3.24 -38.15
CA ILE A 33 -4.84 -3.91 -37.56
C ILE A 33 -5.50 -4.77 -38.64
N ASP A 34 -5.64 -6.07 -38.37
CA ASP A 34 -6.38 -7.02 -39.19
C ASP A 34 -7.81 -6.51 -39.41
N LEU A 35 -8.26 -6.42 -40.67
CA LEU A 35 -9.55 -5.84 -41.05
C LEU A 35 -10.73 -6.56 -40.37
N ASP A 36 -10.59 -7.85 -40.06
CA ASP A 36 -11.66 -8.62 -39.42
C ASP A 36 -11.78 -8.28 -37.92
N VAL A 37 -10.66 -7.97 -37.26
CA VAL A 37 -10.64 -7.49 -35.87
C VAL A 37 -11.23 -6.08 -35.77
N ALA A 38 -10.93 -5.21 -36.74
CA ALA A 38 -11.50 -3.87 -36.80
C ALA A 38 -13.03 -3.89 -36.99
N ARG A 39 -13.54 -4.78 -37.85
CA ARG A 39 -14.99 -4.98 -38.05
C ARG A 39 -15.69 -5.52 -36.80
N LEU A 40 -15.05 -6.44 -36.08
CA LEU A 40 -15.57 -6.96 -34.81
C LEU A 40 -15.68 -5.87 -33.74
N LEU A 41 -14.66 -5.01 -33.60
CA LEU A 41 -14.68 -3.90 -32.64
C LEU A 41 -15.74 -2.84 -32.96
N LEU A 42 -15.96 -2.55 -34.26
CA LEU A 42 -17.02 -1.64 -34.70
C LEU A 42 -18.42 -2.21 -34.44
N ALA A 43 -18.62 -3.52 -34.67
CA ALA A 43 -19.89 -4.19 -34.41
C ALA A 43 -20.22 -4.22 -32.90
N ASP A 44 -19.21 -4.48 -32.05
CA ASP A 44 -19.38 -4.54 -30.59
C ASP A 44 -19.66 -3.14 -30.01
N ALA A 45 -18.98 -2.10 -30.52
CA ALA A 45 -19.24 -0.71 -30.15
C ALA A 45 -20.65 -0.24 -30.59
N ALA A 46 -21.11 -0.62 -31.79
CA ALA A 46 -22.46 -0.31 -32.26
C ALA A 46 -23.54 -1.01 -31.41
N SER A 47 -23.31 -2.27 -31.02
CA SER A 47 -24.23 -3.03 -30.16
C SER A 47 -24.30 -2.49 -28.72
N LEU A 48 -23.18 -2.01 -28.18
CA LEU A 48 -23.11 -1.33 -26.89
C LEU A 48 -23.85 0.01 -26.88
N LEU A 49 -23.84 0.74 -28.00
CA LEU A 49 -24.58 1.99 -28.13
C LEU A 49 -26.09 1.74 -28.29
N ASP A 50 -26.49 0.74 -29.06
CA ASP A 50 -27.91 0.37 -29.21
C ASP A 50 -28.50 -0.18 -27.88
N SER A 51 -27.70 -0.86 -27.06
CA SER A 51 -28.14 -1.33 -25.73
C SER A 51 -28.27 -0.17 -24.72
N LYS A 52 -27.36 0.81 -24.74
CA LYS A 52 -27.49 2.03 -23.92
C LYS A 52 -28.65 2.93 -24.33
N GLN A 53 -28.94 3.05 -25.63
CA GLN A 53 -30.07 3.84 -26.12
C GLN A 53 -31.40 3.20 -25.71
N LYS A 54 -31.54 1.87 -25.82
CA LYS A 54 -32.73 1.15 -25.34
C LYS A 54 -32.94 1.28 -23.83
N GLN A 55 -31.86 1.29 -23.05
CA GLN A 55 -31.93 1.43 -21.61
C GLN A 55 -32.37 2.85 -21.20
N HIS A 56 -31.92 3.87 -21.93
CA HIS A 56 -32.38 5.25 -21.75
C HIS A 56 -33.85 5.45 -22.14
N ASP A 57 -34.33 4.79 -23.20
CA ASP A 57 -35.73 4.87 -23.63
C ASP A 57 -36.69 4.11 -22.69
N GLU A 58 -36.24 3.03 -22.05
CA GLU A 58 -37.01 2.28 -21.03
C GLU A 58 -37.14 3.05 -19.71
N ASP A 59 -36.11 3.80 -19.31
CA ASP A 59 -36.13 4.63 -18.11
C ASP A 59 -37.03 5.88 -18.29
N ALA A 60 -37.08 6.45 -19.50
CA ALA A 60 -37.96 7.57 -19.84
C ALA A 60 -39.46 7.22 -19.83
N GLN A 61 -39.84 5.94 -19.91
CA GLN A 61 -41.23 5.48 -19.86
C GLN A 61 -41.73 5.16 -18.43
N LYS A 62 -40.84 5.09 -17.43
CA LYS A 62 -41.20 4.79 -16.04
C LYS A 62 -41.52 6.02 -15.17
N GLU A 63 -41.21 7.23 -15.63
CA GLU A 63 -41.45 8.49 -14.88
C GLU A 63 -42.58 9.35 -15.48
N ARG A 64 -43.82 8.84 -15.47
CA ARG A 64 -45.02 9.70 -15.58
C ARG A 64 -46.03 9.38 -14.49
N PRO A 65 -46.36 10.33 -13.59
CA PRO A 65 -47.56 10.25 -12.76
C PRO A 65 -48.79 10.76 -13.53
N PRO A 66 -50.02 10.37 -13.12
CA PRO A 66 -51.25 10.67 -13.84
C PRO A 66 -51.75 12.09 -13.58
N SER A 67 -52.47 12.62 -14.57
CA SER A 67 -53.21 13.87 -14.53
C SER A 67 -54.35 13.83 -13.52
N ASP A 68 -54.49 14.86 -12.68
CA ASP A 68 -55.81 15.25 -12.19
C ASP A 68 -55.93 16.76 -11.95
N SER A 69 -57.09 17.27 -12.33
CA SER A 69 -57.51 18.67 -12.37
C SER A 69 -58.21 19.11 -11.09
N SER A 70 -58.02 20.34 -10.63
CA SER A 70 -59.11 21.22 -10.16
C SER A 70 -58.62 22.61 -9.72
N LEU A 71 -59.53 23.57 -9.87
CA LEU A 71 -59.43 25.02 -9.80
C LEU A 71 -59.30 25.57 -8.37
N ASN A 72 -58.66 26.73 -8.20
CA ASN A 72 -59.40 27.98 -7.90
C ASN A 72 -58.53 29.24 -7.89
N SER A 73 -59.16 30.30 -8.37
CA SER A 73 -58.71 31.68 -8.57
C SER A 73 -59.18 32.61 -7.45
N SER A 74 -58.34 33.57 -7.07
CA SER A 74 -58.61 34.91 -6.49
C SER A 74 -57.27 35.43 -5.97
N GLU A 75 -56.84 36.68 -6.08
CA GLU A 75 -57.46 37.94 -6.42
C GLU A 75 -56.36 38.92 -6.86
N LEU A 76 -56.78 39.93 -7.61
CA LEU A 76 -55.99 41.07 -8.08
C LEU A 76 -55.49 41.95 -6.91
N GLU A 77 -54.36 42.63 -7.06
CA GLU A 77 -54.36 44.06 -7.43
C GLU A 77 -52.95 44.65 -7.53
N ASP A 78 -52.83 45.51 -8.54
CA ASP A 78 -51.71 46.36 -8.91
C ASP A 78 -51.22 47.28 -7.77
N TYR A 79 -49.93 47.65 -7.79
CA TYR A 79 -49.54 49.05 -7.91
C TYR A 79 -48.08 49.16 -8.39
N GLN A 80 -47.93 49.80 -9.54
CA GLN A 80 -46.69 50.12 -10.23
C GLN A 80 -46.06 51.42 -9.71
N ARG A 81 -44.72 51.37 -9.56
CA ARG A 81 -43.72 52.31 -10.13
C ARG A 81 -43.45 53.67 -9.42
N LEU A 82 -42.15 53.89 -9.13
CA LEU A 82 -41.26 55.02 -9.55
C LEU A 82 -40.13 55.19 -8.50
N GLU A 83 -38.90 54.80 -8.84
CA GLU A 83 -37.75 55.68 -9.21
C GLU A 83 -37.14 56.49 -8.04
N ASP A 84 -35.93 56.14 -7.60
CA ASP A 84 -34.69 56.89 -7.88
C ASP A 84 -33.53 56.50 -6.93
N SER A 85 -32.31 56.48 -7.49
CA SER A 85 -31.02 56.34 -6.78
C SER A 85 -30.41 57.75 -6.55
N PRO A 86 -29.13 57.91 -6.15
CA PRO A 86 -28.37 57.46 -4.98
C PRO A 86 -27.78 58.65 -4.19
N SER A 87 -27.25 58.47 -2.97
CA SER A 87 -26.10 59.28 -2.49
C SER A 87 -25.46 58.75 -1.21
N ALA A 88 -24.15 58.98 -1.13
CA ALA A 88 -23.19 58.55 -0.14
C ALA A 88 -23.32 59.26 1.22
N SER A 89 -22.80 58.64 2.29
CA SER A 89 -21.70 59.23 3.07
C SER A 89 -21.29 58.39 4.29
N SER A 90 -19.99 58.48 4.53
CA SER A 90 -19.16 58.07 5.64
C SER A 90 -19.69 58.31 7.07
N SER A 91 -19.31 57.44 8.00
CA SER A 91 -18.74 57.88 9.29
C SER A 91 -17.92 56.78 9.96
N SER A 92 -16.72 57.14 10.39
CA SER A 92 -15.78 56.35 11.18
C SER A 92 -15.70 56.95 12.59
N SER A 93 -15.46 56.12 13.62
CA SER A 93 -14.56 56.38 14.77
C SER A 93 -14.73 55.24 15.79
N HIS A 94 -13.75 54.35 15.96
CA HIS A 94 -12.54 54.43 16.80
C HIS A 94 -12.78 54.42 18.32
N VAL A 95 -12.36 53.35 19.01
CA VAL A 95 -11.67 53.41 20.32
C VAL A 95 -10.63 52.28 20.48
N MET A 96 -9.36 52.71 20.49
CA MET A 96 -8.16 52.32 21.25
C MET A 96 -7.68 50.86 21.49
N THR A 97 -6.60 50.55 20.76
CA THR A 97 -5.25 50.14 21.22
C THR A 97 -5.00 49.71 22.68
N ASN A 98 -4.32 48.57 22.81
CA ASN A 98 -3.25 48.39 23.81
C ASN A 98 -2.02 47.75 23.14
N HIS A 99 -0.88 48.44 23.23
CA HIS A 99 0.44 47.97 22.81
C HIS A 99 1.06 47.09 23.91
N LEU A 100 1.52 45.89 23.56
CA LEU A 100 2.66 45.25 24.21
C LEU A 100 3.58 44.70 23.12
N THR A 101 4.74 45.32 23.01
CA THR A 101 5.86 44.92 22.17
C THR A 101 6.51 43.67 22.75
N SER A 102 6.51 42.56 22.01
CA SER A 102 7.56 41.56 22.12
C SER A 102 7.93 41.08 20.72
N SER A 103 9.13 41.45 20.32
CA SER A 103 9.80 41.04 19.10
C SER A 103 10.10 39.54 19.10
N PHE A 104 9.28 38.75 18.42
CA PHE A 104 9.68 37.45 17.89
C PHE A 104 9.28 37.40 16.43
N ALA A 105 10.18 37.83 15.55
CA ALA A 105 10.10 37.50 14.15
C ALA A 105 10.24 35.97 14.03
N THR A 106 9.13 35.27 13.84
CA THR A 106 9.13 33.85 13.52
C THR A 106 9.78 33.69 12.14
N SER A 107 11.02 33.23 12.12
CA SER A 107 11.71 32.85 10.90
C SER A 107 10.92 31.76 10.17
N SER A 108 10.68 31.90 8.87
CA SER A 108 10.05 30.86 8.06
C SER A 108 10.80 29.52 8.23
N PRO A 109 10.09 28.39 8.45
CA PRO A 109 10.72 27.08 8.69
C PRO A 109 11.71 26.67 7.58
N MET A 110 11.55 27.22 6.38
CA MET A 110 12.44 27.03 5.23
C MET A 110 13.88 27.54 5.43
N ARG A 111 14.12 28.55 6.28
CA ARG A 111 15.47 29.10 6.50
C ARG A 111 16.31 28.22 7.45
N SER A 112 15.64 27.38 8.24
CA SER A 112 16.28 26.45 9.21
C SER A 112 16.92 25.22 8.56
N LEU A 113 16.64 24.95 7.27
CA LEU A 113 17.25 23.86 6.49
C LEU A 113 18.48 24.34 5.70
N SER A 114 19.05 25.49 6.07
CA SER A 114 20.34 25.97 5.58
C SER A 114 21.44 25.72 6.63
N SER A 115 21.73 24.43 6.82
CA SER A 115 22.93 23.84 7.44
C SER A 115 23.76 24.53 8.55
N ALA A 116 23.94 23.77 9.65
CA ALA A 116 25.28 23.30 10.07
C ALA A 116 25.57 21.83 9.65
N SER A 117 24.53 21.00 9.43
CA SER A 117 24.53 19.72 8.68
C SER A 117 23.23 19.51 7.84
N GLY A 118 22.52 20.62 7.61
CA GLY A 118 21.04 20.75 7.61
C GLY A 118 20.29 20.24 6.38
N GLY A 119 20.21 18.92 6.23
CA GLY A 119 19.21 18.24 5.40
C GLY A 119 18.14 17.57 6.25
N LEU A 120 16.97 17.34 5.65
CA LEU A 120 15.93 16.50 6.20
C LEU A 120 16.22 15.04 5.83
N TYR A 121 16.32 14.16 6.83
CA TYR A 121 16.53 12.73 6.65
C TYR A 121 15.28 11.98 7.07
N LEU A 122 14.67 11.23 6.15
CA LEU A 122 13.48 10.45 6.41
C LEU A 122 13.68 9.00 6.02
N SER A 123 12.80 8.16 6.54
CA SER A 123 12.64 6.81 6.01
C SER A 123 11.23 6.28 6.19
N ALA A 124 10.86 5.33 5.36
CA ALA A 124 9.63 4.56 5.46
C ALA A 124 9.97 3.06 5.32
N PRO A 125 9.30 2.19 6.08
CA PRO A 125 9.54 0.75 6.02
C PRO A 125 9.09 0.17 4.69
N GLY A 126 9.63 -1.00 4.36
CA GLY A 126 8.99 -1.86 3.36
C GLY A 126 7.68 -2.43 3.91
N LYS A 127 6.97 -3.19 3.08
CA LYS A 127 5.79 -3.96 3.49
C LYS A 127 5.90 -5.42 3.11
N ILE A 128 5.19 -6.23 3.86
CA ILE A 128 4.91 -7.62 3.55
C ILE A 128 3.41 -7.87 3.66
N ILE A 129 2.82 -8.49 2.65
CA ILE A 129 1.45 -9.00 2.76
C ILE A 129 1.53 -10.36 3.46
N LEU A 130 0.88 -10.47 4.61
CA LEU A 130 0.77 -11.73 5.36
C LEU A 130 -0.35 -12.58 4.77
N PHE A 131 -1.52 -11.97 4.55
CA PHE A 131 -2.71 -12.62 4.00
C PHE A 131 -3.51 -11.63 3.14
N GLY A 132 -4.26 -12.13 2.14
CA GLY A 132 -5.20 -11.32 1.35
C GLY A 132 -4.65 -10.71 0.05
N GLU A 133 -3.56 -11.25 -0.49
CA GLU A 133 -2.78 -10.70 -1.61
C GLU A 133 -3.62 -10.21 -2.79
N HIS A 134 -4.11 -11.12 -3.64
CA HIS A 134 -4.93 -10.75 -4.79
C HIS A 134 -6.38 -10.49 -4.39
N ALA A 135 -6.85 -11.11 -3.31
CA ALA A 135 -8.21 -11.00 -2.83
C ALA A 135 -8.59 -9.54 -2.47
N VAL A 136 -7.63 -8.74 -1.98
CA VAL A 136 -7.87 -7.32 -1.64
C VAL A 136 -8.30 -6.50 -2.85
N VAL A 137 -7.82 -6.81 -4.05
CA VAL A 137 -8.20 -6.10 -5.29
C VAL A 137 -9.69 -6.30 -5.59
N TYR A 138 -10.27 -7.41 -5.11
CA TYR A 138 -11.66 -7.80 -5.29
C TYR A 138 -12.50 -7.55 -4.03
N GLY A 139 -12.11 -6.57 -3.20
CA GLY A 139 -12.92 -6.13 -2.06
C GLY A 139 -12.85 -7.02 -0.81
N ARG A 140 -11.89 -7.96 -0.76
CA ARG A 140 -11.66 -8.81 0.41
C ARG A 140 -10.66 -8.19 1.39
N THR A 141 -10.56 -8.79 2.57
CA THR A 141 -9.67 -8.35 3.65
C THR A 141 -8.23 -8.79 3.40
N ALA A 142 -7.26 -7.92 3.67
CA ALA A 142 -5.84 -8.22 3.68
C ALA A 142 -5.18 -7.80 4.99
N ILE A 143 -4.19 -8.58 5.42
CA ILE A 143 -3.32 -8.29 6.54
C ILE A 143 -1.91 -8.04 6.01
N ALA A 144 -1.33 -6.90 6.32
CA ALA A 144 0.02 -6.55 5.92
C ALA A 144 0.80 -5.94 7.09
N GLY A 145 2.10 -6.18 7.10
CA GLY A 145 3.01 -5.65 8.11
C GLY A 145 4.12 -4.82 7.49
N SER A 146 4.57 -3.82 8.24
CA SER A 146 5.80 -3.11 7.94
C SER A 146 7.01 -4.00 8.24
N ILE A 147 8.05 -3.90 7.41
CA ILE A 147 9.31 -4.61 7.62
C ILE A 147 10.45 -3.60 7.69
N ASP A 148 11.42 -3.81 8.57
CA ASP A 148 12.57 -2.90 8.78
C ASP A 148 13.63 -2.99 7.66
N LEU A 149 13.13 -2.92 6.44
CA LEU A 149 13.85 -2.89 5.19
C LEU A 149 13.48 -1.58 4.50
N ARG A 150 13.94 -0.50 5.12
CA ARG A 150 13.46 0.86 4.89
C ARG A 150 14.04 1.48 3.62
N THR A 151 13.26 2.35 3.00
CA THR A 151 13.73 3.33 2.01
C THR A 151 14.12 4.60 2.76
N TYR A 152 15.29 5.15 2.45
CA TYR A 152 15.82 6.35 3.07
C TYR A 152 15.88 7.50 2.07
N VAL A 153 15.47 8.69 2.50
CA VAL A 153 15.52 9.92 1.71
C VAL A 153 16.31 10.96 2.46
N SER A 154 17.23 11.63 1.78
CA SER A 154 17.80 12.90 2.22
C SER A 154 17.32 14.01 1.30
N LEU A 155 16.75 15.08 1.87
CA LEU A 155 16.32 16.26 1.15
C LEU A 155 17.06 17.48 1.69
N PHE A 156 17.68 18.24 0.80
CA PHE A 156 18.28 19.55 1.10
C PHE A 156 17.59 20.62 0.26
N THR A 157 17.51 21.83 0.80
CA THR A 157 17.16 23.00 -0.01
C THR A 157 18.42 23.58 -0.64
N SER A 158 18.28 24.16 -1.83
CA SER A 158 19.36 24.72 -2.62
C SER A 158 18.97 26.12 -3.10
N ALA A 159 19.92 27.04 -2.98
CA ALA A 159 19.78 28.41 -3.47
C ALA A 159 20.18 28.58 -4.94
N ASP A 160 20.72 27.53 -5.59
CA ASP A 160 21.19 27.57 -6.98
C ASP A 160 20.07 27.51 -8.04
N GLY A 161 18.81 27.41 -7.59
CA GLY A 161 17.65 27.35 -8.47
C GLY A 161 17.53 26.04 -9.27
N ARG A 162 18.21 24.97 -8.86
CA ARG A 162 18.20 23.66 -9.54
C ARG A 162 17.59 22.56 -8.68
N ILE A 163 16.73 21.77 -9.29
CA ILE A 163 16.10 20.59 -8.70
C ILE A 163 16.99 19.39 -9.03
N TYR A 164 17.42 18.65 -8.03
CA TYR A 164 18.25 17.45 -8.18
C TYR A 164 17.51 16.21 -7.67
N LEU A 165 17.54 15.14 -8.46
CA LEU A 165 17.07 13.82 -8.05
C LEU A 165 18.18 12.80 -8.30
N SER A 166 18.62 12.13 -7.24
CA SER A 166 19.57 11.01 -7.30
C SER A 166 18.95 9.75 -6.72
N LEU A 167 18.89 8.69 -7.54
CA LEU A 167 18.47 7.33 -7.17
C LEU A 167 19.63 6.38 -7.55
N PRO A 168 20.68 6.26 -6.72
CA PRO A 168 21.86 5.46 -7.04
C PRO A 168 21.55 3.99 -7.31
N ASP A 169 20.63 3.40 -6.53
CA ASP A 169 20.21 1.99 -6.69
C ASP A 169 19.48 1.72 -8.02
N LEU A 170 19.01 2.77 -8.70
CA LEU A 170 18.39 2.71 -10.02
C LEU A 170 19.28 3.32 -11.11
N ASN A 171 20.50 3.75 -10.80
CA ASN A 171 21.39 4.49 -11.70
C ASN A 171 20.75 5.73 -12.34
N VAL A 172 19.97 6.49 -11.54
CA VAL A 172 19.35 7.74 -12.00
C VAL A 172 19.99 8.93 -11.32
N GLU A 173 20.51 9.86 -12.13
CA GLU A 173 20.86 11.20 -11.69
C GLU A 173 20.28 12.21 -12.67
N LYS A 174 19.46 13.13 -12.16
CA LYS A 174 18.77 14.14 -12.97
C LYS A 174 18.83 15.50 -12.32
N THR A 175 18.84 16.53 -13.17
CA THR A 175 18.88 17.93 -12.76
C THR A 175 17.98 18.76 -13.68
N TRP A 176 17.16 19.61 -13.08
CA TRP A 176 16.23 20.50 -13.79
C TRP A 176 16.26 21.91 -13.20
N MET A 177 15.74 22.89 -13.94
CA MET A 177 15.68 24.28 -13.47
C MET A 177 14.35 24.53 -12.73
N LEU A 178 14.42 25.11 -11.53
CA LEU A 178 13.22 25.45 -10.74
C LEU A 178 12.30 26.42 -11.48
N LYS A 179 12.86 27.36 -12.25
CA LYS A 179 12.07 28.34 -13.03
C LYS A 179 11.09 27.69 -14.02
N ASP A 180 11.42 26.51 -14.55
CA ASP A 180 10.57 25.83 -15.53
C ASP A 180 9.38 25.16 -14.85
N LEU A 181 9.60 24.63 -13.64
CA LEU A 181 8.52 24.16 -12.76
C LEU A 181 7.58 25.30 -12.37
N LEU A 182 8.12 26.43 -11.90
CA LEU A 182 7.31 27.57 -11.47
C LEU A 182 6.41 28.11 -12.59
N LYS A 183 6.95 28.24 -13.81
CA LYS A 183 6.16 28.64 -15.00
C LYS A 183 5.04 27.65 -15.33
N ALA A 184 5.33 26.35 -15.25
CA ALA A 184 4.32 25.32 -15.53
C ALA A 184 3.21 25.31 -14.48
N VAL A 185 3.56 25.49 -13.21
CA VAL A 185 2.61 25.54 -12.09
C VAL A 185 1.76 26.80 -12.13
N GLU A 186 2.32 27.95 -12.49
CA GLU A 186 1.57 29.20 -12.64
C GLU A 186 0.44 29.04 -13.66
N LYS A 187 0.74 28.45 -14.82
CA LYS A 187 -0.26 28.11 -15.83
C LYS A 187 -1.30 27.13 -15.30
N LEU A 188 -0.85 26.06 -14.63
CA LEU A 188 -1.74 25.05 -14.07
C LEU A 188 -2.73 25.64 -13.04
N SER A 189 -2.26 26.51 -12.15
CA SER A 189 -3.12 27.16 -11.15
C SER A 189 -4.14 28.13 -11.74
N ALA A 190 -3.88 28.68 -12.93
CA ALA A 190 -4.85 29.54 -13.61
C ALA A 190 -6.01 28.72 -14.19
N ASP A 191 -5.70 27.54 -14.72
CA ASP A 191 -6.66 26.67 -15.40
C ASP A 191 -7.45 25.77 -14.43
N TYR A 192 -6.88 25.44 -13.26
CA TYR A 192 -7.46 24.48 -12.31
C TYR A 192 -7.32 24.96 -10.85
N PRO A 193 -8.44 25.22 -10.15
CA PRO A 193 -8.43 25.63 -8.74
C PRO A 193 -7.95 24.49 -7.83
N LEU A 194 -7.43 24.87 -6.66
CA LEU A 194 -6.87 23.95 -5.67
C LEU A 194 -7.98 23.18 -4.94
N ASP A 195 -7.76 21.89 -4.74
CA ASP A 195 -8.50 21.05 -3.80
C ASP A 195 -7.62 20.75 -2.57
N ASP A 196 -8.26 20.34 -1.46
CA ASP A 196 -7.60 19.94 -0.23
C ASP A 196 -6.89 18.58 -0.35
N GLY A 197 -7.19 17.78 -1.39
CA GLY A 197 -6.56 16.49 -1.70
C GLY A 197 -5.36 16.51 -2.68
N PRO A 198 -4.67 15.37 -2.87
CA PRO A 198 -3.60 15.27 -3.87
C PRO A 198 -4.14 15.61 -5.27
N PRO A 199 -3.35 16.25 -6.14
CA PRO A 199 -3.85 16.76 -7.41
C PRO A 199 -4.26 15.63 -8.36
N SER A 200 -5.20 15.90 -9.27
CA SER A 200 -5.66 14.90 -10.24
C SER A 200 -4.51 14.41 -11.13
N LEU A 201 -4.39 13.08 -11.23
CA LEU A 201 -3.37 12.44 -12.08
C LEU A 201 -3.54 12.84 -13.55
N GLU A 202 -4.78 12.95 -14.04
CA GLU A 202 -5.08 13.26 -15.44
C GLU A 202 -4.53 14.63 -15.86
N ILE A 203 -4.51 15.58 -14.93
CA ILE A 203 -4.08 16.95 -15.16
C ILE A 203 -2.56 17.08 -14.98
N VAL A 204 -2.00 16.52 -13.91
CA VAL A 204 -0.59 16.73 -13.55
C VAL A 204 0.36 15.85 -14.35
N VAL A 205 -0.03 14.62 -14.70
CA VAL A 205 0.87 13.68 -15.38
C VAL A 205 1.36 14.17 -16.75
N PRO A 206 0.53 14.76 -17.63
CA PRO A 206 1.01 15.35 -18.89
C PRO A 206 2.09 16.41 -18.68
N ILE A 207 1.92 17.27 -17.66
CA ILE A 207 2.89 18.31 -17.31
C ILE A 207 4.17 17.69 -16.75
N ALA A 208 4.03 16.72 -15.85
CA ALA A 208 5.15 15.98 -15.27
C ALA A 208 6.00 15.29 -16.35
N ARG A 209 5.36 14.66 -17.35
CA ARG A 209 6.07 14.06 -18.51
C ARG A 209 6.88 15.12 -19.25
N LYS A 210 6.25 16.24 -19.60
CA LYS A 210 6.90 17.35 -20.32
C LYS A 210 8.10 17.92 -19.56
N LEU A 211 7.96 18.15 -18.25
CA LEU A 211 9.04 18.70 -17.41
C LEU A 211 10.15 17.69 -17.14
N SER A 212 9.82 16.40 -17.06
CA SER A 212 10.81 15.35 -16.82
C SER A 212 11.82 15.21 -17.98
N GLY A 213 11.49 15.70 -19.18
CA GLY A 213 12.28 15.52 -20.39
C GLY A 213 12.26 14.08 -20.93
N SER A 214 11.28 13.28 -20.51
CA SER A 214 11.11 11.90 -20.98
C SER A 214 10.26 11.87 -22.26
N CYS A 215 10.73 11.16 -23.29
CA CYS A 215 9.92 10.86 -24.48
C CYS A 215 8.69 10.01 -24.10
N GLU A 216 7.65 10.02 -24.93
CA GLU A 216 6.42 9.23 -24.73
C GLU A 216 6.69 7.72 -24.59
N ASP A 217 7.86 7.25 -25.08
CA ASP A 217 8.28 5.84 -25.08
C ASP A 217 9.16 5.42 -23.88
N GLY A 218 9.32 6.27 -22.85
CA GLY A 218 10.10 5.95 -21.66
C GLY A 218 9.52 4.78 -20.87
N CYS A 219 9.97 3.54 -21.16
CA CYS A 219 9.51 2.36 -20.44
C CYS A 219 10.46 2.00 -19.27
N GLY A 220 9.89 1.61 -18.13
CA GLY A 220 10.64 1.04 -17.01
C GLY A 220 10.53 1.77 -15.67
N VAL A 221 11.08 1.14 -14.64
CA VAL A 221 10.96 1.57 -13.23
C VAL A 221 11.58 2.94 -12.96
N GLN A 222 12.63 3.31 -13.69
CA GLN A 222 13.30 4.62 -13.57
C GLN A 222 12.37 5.76 -14.00
N HIS A 223 11.71 5.62 -15.15
CA HIS A 223 10.80 6.64 -15.68
C HIS A 223 9.61 6.84 -14.75
N LEU A 224 9.01 5.74 -14.26
CA LEU A 224 7.90 5.81 -13.31
C LEU A 224 8.28 6.47 -11.98
N ALA A 225 9.49 6.20 -11.46
CA ALA A 225 9.99 6.85 -10.26
C ALA A 225 10.16 8.36 -10.45
N ILE A 226 10.71 8.79 -11.61
CA ILE A 226 10.85 10.20 -11.97
C ILE A 226 9.48 10.87 -12.11
N LEU A 227 8.52 10.22 -12.78
CA LEU A 227 7.16 10.75 -12.91
C LEU A 227 6.46 10.91 -11.57
N ALA A 228 6.56 9.92 -10.67
CA ALA A 228 5.99 10.00 -9.33
C ALA A 228 6.62 11.15 -8.51
N PHE A 229 7.93 11.37 -8.64
CA PHE A 229 8.61 12.52 -8.04
C PHE A 229 8.07 13.85 -8.57
N TRP A 230 7.95 13.99 -9.90
CA TRP A 230 7.42 15.21 -10.51
C TRP A 230 5.97 15.47 -10.15
N TYR A 231 5.14 14.43 -10.12
CA TYR A 231 3.75 14.53 -9.69
C TYR A 231 3.64 15.14 -8.29
N LEU A 232 4.40 14.60 -7.32
CA LEU A 232 4.42 15.10 -5.94
C LEU A 232 4.96 16.53 -5.88
N LEU A 233 6.05 16.82 -6.59
CA LEU A 233 6.68 18.14 -6.59
C LEU A 233 5.77 19.23 -7.19
N ILE A 234 5.11 18.95 -8.31
CA ILE A 234 4.14 19.86 -8.93
C ILE A 234 2.98 20.13 -7.98
N GLY A 235 2.40 19.07 -7.39
CA GLY A 235 1.28 19.22 -6.46
C GLY A 235 1.62 20.08 -5.26
N VAL A 236 2.78 19.87 -4.65
CA VAL A 236 3.24 20.67 -3.51
C VAL A 236 3.49 22.12 -3.93
N THR A 237 4.13 22.34 -5.08
CA THR A 237 4.45 23.68 -5.59
C THR A 237 3.20 24.47 -5.99
N GLN A 238 2.14 23.78 -6.46
CA GLN A 238 0.85 24.41 -6.78
C GLN A 238 0.21 25.06 -5.55
N ARG A 239 0.41 24.48 -4.36
CA ARG A 239 -0.11 24.98 -3.09
C ARG A 239 0.82 25.98 -2.41
N LYS A 240 2.13 25.83 -2.58
CA LYS A 240 3.17 26.67 -1.98
C LYS A 240 4.19 27.08 -3.03
N ARG A 241 4.06 28.32 -3.52
CA ARG A 241 4.85 28.85 -4.64
C ARG A 241 6.23 29.37 -4.22
N ASP A 242 6.47 29.52 -2.92
CA ASP A 242 7.73 29.97 -2.33
C ASP A 242 8.74 28.84 -2.10
N LEU A 243 8.60 27.71 -2.82
CA LEU A 243 9.47 26.56 -2.68
C LEU A 243 10.91 26.87 -3.14
N LEU A 244 11.88 26.59 -2.28
CA LEU A 244 13.29 26.58 -2.65
C LEU A 244 13.58 25.37 -3.55
N ALA A 245 14.66 25.46 -4.33
CA ALA A 245 15.08 24.34 -5.14
C ALA A 245 15.48 23.17 -4.22
N VAL A 246 15.18 21.94 -4.60
CA VAL A 246 15.40 20.77 -3.74
C VAL A 246 16.46 19.85 -4.32
N LYS A 247 17.31 19.30 -3.45
CA LYS A 247 18.22 18.20 -3.76
C LYS A 247 17.80 16.97 -2.98
N VAL A 248 17.27 15.99 -3.71
CA VAL A 248 16.75 14.75 -3.16
C VAL A 248 17.65 13.59 -3.53
N THR A 249 18.02 12.78 -2.54
CA THR A 249 18.74 11.52 -2.75
C THR A 249 17.99 10.40 -2.03
N VAL A 250 17.71 9.32 -2.75
CA VAL A 250 17.01 8.16 -2.21
C VAL A 250 17.94 6.94 -2.24
N LYS A 251 18.00 6.21 -1.13
CA LYS A 251 18.72 4.94 -1.03
C LYS A 251 17.82 3.87 -0.44
N PHE A 252 17.96 2.64 -0.89
CA PHE A 252 17.18 1.51 -0.39
C PHE A 252 18.06 0.58 0.47
N LYS A 253 17.57 0.15 1.64
CA LYS A 253 18.23 -0.93 2.42
C LYS A 253 18.10 -2.29 1.72
N LEU A 254 17.13 -2.43 0.82
CA LEU A 254 16.92 -3.61 -0.02
C LEU A 254 17.33 -3.39 -1.47
N PRO A 255 17.72 -4.45 -2.19
CA PRO A 255 17.72 -4.44 -3.63
C PRO A 255 16.36 -3.98 -4.17
N ALA A 256 16.38 -3.19 -5.25
CA ALA A 256 15.16 -2.75 -5.91
C ALA A 256 14.35 -3.95 -6.46
N CYS A 257 13.04 -3.78 -6.63
CA CYS A 257 12.14 -4.71 -7.35
C CYS A 257 11.85 -6.08 -6.70
N VAL A 258 12.21 -6.31 -5.44
CA VAL A 258 11.97 -7.59 -4.74
C VAL A 258 10.48 -7.80 -4.37
N GLY A 259 9.65 -6.76 -4.52
CA GLY A 259 8.21 -6.81 -4.25
C GLY A 259 7.79 -6.53 -2.82
N LEU A 260 8.68 -5.92 -2.05
CA LEU A 260 8.54 -5.67 -0.63
C LEU A 260 8.19 -4.20 -0.30
N GLY A 261 7.60 -3.46 -1.25
CA GLY A 261 7.10 -2.11 -0.95
C GLY A 261 8.03 -0.97 -1.18
N SER A 262 9.12 -1.17 -1.90
CA SER A 262 10.04 -0.09 -2.24
C SER A 262 9.33 1.10 -2.93
N SER A 263 8.31 0.86 -3.76
CA SER A 263 7.49 1.92 -4.39
C SER A 263 6.67 2.71 -3.38
N GLY A 264 5.93 2.03 -2.50
CA GLY A 264 5.11 2.67 -1.48
C GLY A 264 5.99 3.46 -0.52
N ALA A 265 7.07 2.86 -0.04
CA ALA A 265 8.05 3.50 0.82
C ALA A 265 8.72 4.71 0.15
N TYR A 266 9.04 4.61 -1.15
CA TYR A 266 9.54 5.73 -1.95
C TYR A 266 8.53 6.88 -2.01
N CYS A 267 7.29 6.60 -2.44
CA CYS A 267 6.24 7.62 -2.54
C CYS A 267 5.95 8.28 -1.18
N VAL A 268 5.91 7.50 -0.09
CA VAL A 268 5.70 8.00 1.26
C VAL A 268 6.84 8.91 1.72
N CYS A 269 8.10 8.50 1.54
CA CYS A 269 9.23 9.34 1.94
C CYS A 269 9.29 10.65 1.16
N ILE A 270 9.10 10.60 -0.16
CA ILE A 270 9.14 11.78 -1.02
C ILE A 270 7.97 12.73 -0.70
N ALA A 271 6.75 12.19 -0.53
CA ALA A 271 5.59 12.98 -0.15
C ALA A 271 5.82 13.66 1.21
N ALA A 272 6.22 12.91 2.24
CA ALA A 272 6.51 13.47 3.56
C ALA A 272 7.58 14.57 3.52
N ALA A 273 8.69 14.31 2.80
CA ALA A 273 9.79 15.27 2.68
C ALA A 273 9.35 16.58 2.02
N LEU A 274 8.62 16.49 0.89
CA LEU A 274 8.17 17.66 0.14
C LEU A 274 7.07 18.43 0.88
N LEU A 275 6.08 17.73 1.45
CA LEU A 275 5.00 18.34 2.23
C LEU A 275 5.53 19.09 3.46
N GLN A 276 6.48 18.50 4.19
CA GLN A 276 7.10 19.15 5.35
C GLN A 276 7.95 20.35 4.92
N THR A 277 8.77 20.19 3.87
CA THR A 277 9.64 21.27 3.37
C THR A 277 8.86 22.47 2.86
N ALA A 278 7.69 22.24 2.26
CA ALA A 278 6.78 23.30 1.84
C ALA A 278 5.95 23.91 2.98
N GLY A 279 6.03 23.36 4.20
CA GLY A 279 5.22 23.78 5.34
C GLY A 279 3.72 23.48 5.17
N ILE A 280 3.36 22.49 4.36
CA ILE A 280 1.98 21.98 4.24
C ILE A 280 1.64 21.11 5.45
N ILE A 281 2.63 20.37 5.96
CA ILE A 281 2.55 19.65 7.23
C ILE A 281 3.64 20.20 8.18
N PRO A 282 3.41 20.19 9.51
CA PRO A 282 4.39 20.64 10.48
C PRO A 282 5.58 19.67 10.58
N PRO A 283 6.69 20.08 11.21
CA PRO A 283 7.72 19.14 11.65
C PRO A 283 7.13 18.07 12.59
N PRO A 284 7.57 16.80 12.48
CA PRO A 284 7.11 15.74 13.38
C PRO A 284 7.61 15.95 14.82
N MET A 285 6.84 15.44 15.78
CA MET A 285 7.12 15.60 17.22
C MET A 285 6.97 14.30 18.04
N ILE A 286 6.37 13.25 17.46
CA ILE A 286 6.08 12.01 18.19
C ILE A 286 7.29 11.08 18.09
N GLN A 287 7.97 10.80 19.20
CA GLN A 287 9.11 9.89 19.21
C GLN A 287 8.68 8.45 18.89
N VAL A 288 9.43 7.76 18.02
CA VAL A 288 9.17 6.37 17.62
C VAL A 288 10.22 5.38 18.13
N ASP A 289 11.43 5.83 18.42
CA ASP A 289 12.53 5.01 18.92
C ASP A 289 13.43 5.80 19.89
N GLU A 290 14.30 5.06 20.58
CA GLU A 290 15.30 5.62 21.51
C GLU A 290 16.40 6.42 20.78
N ASP A 291 16.60 6.16 19.49
CA ASP A 291 17.60 6.83 18.63
C ASP A 291 17.19 8.27 18.25
N GLY A 292 15.99 8.70 18.66
CA GLY A 292 15.48 10.05 18.48
C GLY A 292 14.75 10.27 17.15
N SER A 293 14.36 9.20 16.46
CA SER A 293 13.47 9.31 15.31
C SER A 293 12.09 9.77 15.75
N VAL A 294 11.47 10.61 14.92
CA VAL A 294 10.16 11.20 15.19
C VAL A 294 9.20 11.01 14.02
N THR A 295 7.90 10.96 14.31
CA THR A 295 6.81 10.85 13.35
C THR A 295 5.70 11.88 13.63
N TRP A 296 4.68 11.87 12.77
CA TRP A 296 3.54 12.76 12.81
C TRP A 296 2.33 12.12 13.48
N ASP A 297 1.35 12.94 13.86
CA ASP A 297 0.02 12.47 14.26
C ASP A 297 -0.77 11.86 13.08
N ASP A 298 -1.86 11.16 13.40
CA ASP A 298 -2.70 10.46 12.42
C ASP A 298 -3.28 11.36 11.33
N ILE A 299 -3.53 12.64 11.64
CA ILE A 299 -4.10 13.61 10.67
C ILE A 299 -3.08 13.88 9.58
N HIS A 300 -1.84 14.20 9.96
CA HIS A 300 -0.77 14.49 9.02
C HIS A 300 -0.25 13.23 8.33
N LEU A 301 -0.26 12.08 9.02
CA LEU A 301 0.01 10.78 8.40
C LEU A 301 -1.02 10.46 7.32
N ASP A 302 -2.32 10.74 7.53
CA ASP A 302 -3.34 10.53 6.48
C ASP A 302 -3.11 11.42 5.25
N ILE A 303 -2.63 12.66 5.42
CA ILE A 303 -2.22 13.53 4.30
C ILE A 303 -1.07 12.88 3.54
N ILE A 304 0.00 12.46 4.23
CA ILE A 304 1.16 11.79 3.60
C ILE A 304 0.70 10.56 2.81
N ARG A 305 -0.14 9.71 3.43
CA ARG A 305 -0.68 8.50 2.82
C ARG A 305 -1.47 8.81 1.55
N LYS A 306 -2.38 9.79 1.57
CA LYS A 306 -3.21 10.17 0.40
C LYS A 306 -2.35 10.58 -0.79
N TRP A 307 -1.35 11.43 -0.55
CA TRP A 307 -0.42 11.88 -1.57
C TRP A 307 0.45 10.75 -2.11
N ALA A 308 0.97 9.91 -1.21
CA ALA A 308 1.78 8.76 -1.60
C ALA A 308 0.98 7.72 -2.40
N ALA A 309 -0.27 7.44 -2.03
CA ALA A 309 -1.14 6.50 -2.73
C ALA A 309 -1.50 6.99 -4.15
N ALA A 310 -1.71 8.29 -4.32
CA ALA A 310 -1.92 8.89 -5.64
C ALA A 310 -0.67 8.75 -6.53
N ALA A 311 0.52 9.07 -5.99
CA ALA A 311 1.78 8.89 -6.70
C ALA A 311 2.09 7.42 -7.02
N GLU A 312 1.78 6.49 -6.09
CA GLU A 312 1.99 5.05 -6.29
C GLU A 312 1.08 4.47 -7.39
N SER A 313 -0.12 5.05 -7.57
CA SER A 313 -1.02 4.67 -8.67
C SER A 313 -0.39 4.95 -10.04
N LEU A 314 0.55 5.90 -10.16
CA LEU A 314 1.31 6.10 -11.40
C LEU A 314 2.29 4.97 -11.68
N ILE A 315 2.85 4.35 -10.64
CA ILE A 315 3.87 3.30 -10.78
C ILE A 315 3.21 1.95 -11.12
N HIS A 316 2.07 1.61 -10.49
CA HIS A 316 1.43 0.30 -10.62
C HIS A 316 0.08 0.32 -11.35
N GLY A 317 -0.41 1.50 -11.79
CA GLY A 317 -1.70 1.69 -12.46
C GLY A 317 -2.89 1.67 -11.50
N ARG A 318 -3.15 0.53 -10.83
CA ARG A 318 -4.22 0.39 -9.84
C ARG A 318 -3.61 0.00 -8.49
N ALA A 319 -3.21 0.99 -7.71
CA ALA A 319 -2.74 0.75 -6.34
C ALA A 319 -3.92 0.41 -5.42
N SER A 320 -3.77 -0.60 -4.56
CA SER A 320 -4.79 -0.93 -3.56
C SER A 320 -4.85 0.07 -2.41
N GLY A 321 -3.86 0.97 -2.29
CA GLY A 321 -3.66 1.88 -1.16
C GLY A 321 -3.01 1.24 0.06
N LEU A 322 -2.88 -0.09 0.09
CA LEU A 322 -2.32 -0.86 1.21
C LEU A 322 -0.83 -0.55 1.42
N ASP A 323 -0.05 -0.51 0.34
CA ASP A 323 1.39 -0.28 0.38
C ASP A 323 1.70 1.10 1.00
N ALA A 324 1.12 2.17 0.44
CA ALA A 324 1.23 3.51 0.99
C ALA A 324 0.78 3.58 2.45
N ALA A 325 -0.32 2.92 2.83
CA ALA A 325 -0.83 2.93 4.19
C ALA A 325 0.14 2.25 5.19
N VAL A 326 0.61 1.04 4.90
CA VAL A 326 1.57 0.33 5.77
C VAL A 326 2.90 1.07 5.86
N CYS A 327 3.38 1.64 4.76
CA CYS A 327 4.62 2.43 4.76
C CYS A 327 4.46 3.75 5.55
N THR A 328 3.24 4.28 5.65
CA THR A 328 2.96 5.52 6.39
C THR A 328 2.79 5.25 7.88
N TYR A 329 1.91 4.33 8.27
CA TYR A 329 1.56 4.10 9.68
C TYR A 329 2.47 3.09 10.38
N GLY A 330 3.10 2.17 9.64
CA GLY A 330 3.87 1.08 10.24
C GLY A 330 2.99 0.01 10.87
N GLY A 331 3.56 -0.77 11.78
CA GLY A 331 2.86 -1.83 12.50
C GLY A 331 2.43 -2.99 11.59
N VAL A 332 1.47 -3.78 12.08
CA VAL A 332 0.71 -4.74 11.27
C VAL A 332 -0.73 -4.27 11.25
N ALA A 333 -1.34 -4.30 10.07
CA ALA A 333 -2.64 -3.71 9.85
C ALA A 333 -3.55 -4.60 9.02
N SER A 334 -4.84 -4.51 9.33
CA SER A 334 -5.93 -5.04 8.53
C SER A 334 -6.45 -3.96 7.59
N TYR A 335 -6.69 -4.33 6.34
CA TYR A 335 -7.19 -3.43 5.32
C TYR A 335 -8.26 -4.10 4.47
N LYS A 336 -9.32 -3.34 4.18
CA LYS A 336 -10.35 -3.71 3.24
C LYS A 336 -10.68 -2.49 2.38
N PRO A 337 -10.74 -2.61 1.04
CA PRO A 337 -11.06 -1.48 0.19
C PRO A 337 -12.36 -0.79 0.61
N GLY A 338 -12.35 0.54 0.61
CA GLY A 338 -13.48 1.36 1.06
C GLY A 338 -13.60 1.51 2.59
N ARG A 339 -12.70 0.92 3.38
CA ARG A 339 -12.62 1.13 4.83
C ARG A 339 -11.27 1.74 5.23
N PRO A 340 -11.22 2.48 6.35
CA PRO A 340 -9.96 2.89 6.96
C PRO A 340 -9.07 1.68 7.26
N ILE A 341 -7.76 1.89 7.24
CA ILE A 341 -6.80 0.88 7.69
C ILE A 341 -6.88 0.74 9.21
N GLU A 342 -6.89 -0.49 9.71
CA GLU A 342 -7.00 -0.80 11.12
C GLU A 342 -5.69 -1.42 11.62
N ASN A 343 -4.91 -0.66 12.38
CA ASN A 343 -3.69 -1.17 12.99
C ASN A 343 -4.02 -2.19 14.09
N LEU A 344 -3.49 -3.41 13.94
CA LEU A 344 -3.58 -4.45 14.94
C LEU A 344 -2.69 -4.06 16.13
N ARG A 345 -3.23 -4.20 17.34
CA ARG A 345 -2.54 -3.86 18.59
C ARG A 345 -2.18 -5.14 19.35
N ASN A 346 -1.22 -5.03 20.26
CA ASN A 346 -0.78 -6.13 21.15
C ASN A 346 -0.35 -7.38 20.38
N ILE A 347 0.37 -7.18 19.28
CA ILE A 347 0.83 -8.27 18.42
C ILE A 347 1.98 -8.97 19.14
N PRO A 348 2.01 -10.32 19.17
CA PRO A 348 3.17 -11.05 19.69
C PRO A 348 4.44 -10.69 18.91
N GLU A 349 5.61 -10.90 19.50
CA GLU A 349 6.89 -10.73 18.78
C GLU A 349 7.00 -11.78 17.65
N LEU A 350 6.65 -11.38 16.44
CA LEU A 350 6.64 -12.25 15.27
C LEU A 350 8.01 -12.25 14.60
N LYS A 351 8.73 -13.37 14.72
CA LYS A 351 9.94 -13.61 13.94
C LYS A 351 9.55 -14.14 12.56
N VAL A 352 10.01 -13.47 11.51
CA VAL A 352 9.78 -13.91 10.13
C VAL A 352 11.09 -14.16 9.41
N ILE A 353 11.10 -15.18 8.55
CA ILE A 353 12.10 -15.31 7.49
C ILE A 353 11.51 -14.80 6.19
N LEU A 354 12.35 -14.11 5.43
CA LEU A 354 12.03 -13.63 4.10
C LEU A 354 13.05 -14.18 3.13
N VAL A 355 12.58 -14.86 2.09
CA VAL A 355 13.44 -15.47 1.08
C VAL A 355 13.09 -14.90 -0.29
N ASN A 356 14.04 -14.27 -0.96
CA ASN A 356 13.89 -13.81 -2.33
C ASN A 356 14.40 -14.87 -3.29
N SER A 357 13.52 -15.30 -4.20
CA SER A 357 13.83 -16.25 -5.25
C SER A 357 14.71 -15.68 -6.37
N LYS A 358 14.91 -14.36 -6.41
CA LYS A 358 15.55 -13.59 -7.49
C LYS A 358 14.87 -13.74 -8.86
N VAL A 359 13.69 -14.36 -8.90
CA VAL A 359 12.87 -14.45 -10.10
C VAL A 359 12.16 -13.11 -10.29
N GLU A 360 12.51 -12.43 -11.37
CA GLU A 360 11.80 -11.22 -11.81
C GLU A 360 10.33 -11.53 -12.06
N ARG A 361 9.47 -10.61 -11.64
CA ARG A 361 8.01 -10.77 -11.74
C ARG A 361 7.40 -9.56 -12.41
N ASN A 362 6.40 -9.82 -13.23
CA ASN A 362 5.54 -8.78 -13.79
C ASN A 362 4.21 -8.78 -13.02
N THR A 363 4.08 -7.84 -12.06
CA THR A 363 2.88 -7.69 -11.21
C THR A 363 1.61 -7.60 -12.08
N SER A 364 1.65 -6.80 -13.15
CA SER A 364 0.51 -6.58 -14.03
C SER A 364 0.08 -7.87 -14.75
N ARG A 365 1.04 -8.70 -15.20
CA ARG A 365 0.74 -10.02 -15.78
C ARG A 365 0.08 -10.95 -14.76
N MET A 366 0.52 -10.94 -13.50
CA MET A 366 -0.10 -11.78 -12.46
C MET A 366 -1.53 -11.33 -12.16
N VAL A 367 -1.77 -10.04 -12.03
CA VAL A 367 -3.12 -9.48 -11.86
C VAL A 367 -4.01 -9.83 -13.05
N GLN A 368 -3.50 -9.72 -14.27
CA GLN A 368 -4.21 -10.08 -15.48
C GLN A 368 -4.55 -11.59 -15.53
N THR A 369 -3.61 -12.45 -15.11
CA THR A 369 -3.81 -13.90 -15.01
C THR A 369 -4.99 -14.24 -14.08
N VAL A 370 -5.04 -13.61 -12.91
CA VAL A 370 -6.13 -13.80 -11.94
C VAL A 370 -7.46 -13.29 -12.52
N LYS A 371 -7.45 -12.12 -13.18
CA LYS A 371 -8.63 -11.55 -13.83
C LYS A 371 -9.20 -12.46 -14.93
N GLU A 372 -8.34 -13.04 -15.77
CA GLU A 372 -8.74 -13.98 -16.83
C GLU A 372 -9.34 -15.27 -16.26
N ARG A 373 -8.74 -15.80 -15.18
CA ARG A 373 -9.27 -16.98 -14.49
C ARG A 373 -10.61 -16.69 -13.82
N LEU A 374 -10.78 -15.53 -13.20
CA LEU A 374 -12.07 -15.10 -12.63
C LEU A 374 -13.15 -15.03 -13.72
N LYS A 375 -12.82 -14.50 -14.90
CA LYS A 375 -13.75 -14.48 -16.04
C LYS A 375 -14.12 -15.88 -16.51
N LYS A 376 -13.16 -16.82 -16.51
CA LYS A 376 -13.36 -18.19 -16.99
C LYS A 376 -14.11 -19.08 -16.01
N PHE A 377 -13.85 -18.93 -14.70
CA PHE A 377 -14.40 -19.78 -13.64
C PHE A 377 -14.85 -18.94 -12.44
N PRO A 378 -15.91 -18.11 -12.58
CA PRO A 378 -16.27 -17.11 -11.59
C PRO A 378 -16.58 -17.69 -10.21
N GLU A 379 -17.41 -18.73 -10.13
CA GLU A 379 -17.81 -19.35 -8.85
C GLU A 379 -16.62 -19.99 -8.12
N VAL A 380 -15.72 -20.65 -8.86
CA VAL A 380 -14.53 -21.30 -8.28
C VAL A 380 -13.56 -20.25 -7.73
N ILE A 381 -13.28 -19.21 -8.52
CA ILE A 381 -12.34 -18.16 -8.12
C ILE A 381 -12.92 -17.31 -6.99
N ASP A 382 -14.23 -17.02 -7.00
CA ASP A 382 -14.86 -16.32 -5.87
C ASP A 382 -14.85 -17.18 -4.60
N GLY A 383 -15.07 -18.50 -4.71
CA GLY A 383 -14.87 -19.44 -3.61
C GLY A 383 -13.47 -19.37 -3.01
N ILE A 384 -12.43 -19.27 -3.85
CA ILE A 384 -11.05 -19.07 -3.40
C ILE A 384 -10.89 -17.71 -2.69
N PHE A 385 -11.45 -16.62 -3.24
CA PHE A 385 -11.39 -15.31 -2.60
C PHE A 385 -12.10 -15.27 -1.24
N ASN A 386 -13.24 -15.95 -1.10
CA ASN A 386 -13.95 -16.08 0.16
C ASN A 386 -13.13 -16.87 1.20
N ALA A 387 -12.44 -17.93 0.76
CA ALA A 387 -11.52 -18.67 1.63
C ALA A 387 -10.32 -17.80 2.08
N ILE A 388 -9.71 -17.06 1.16
CA ILE A 388 -8.61 -16.13 1.50
C ILE A 388 -9.09 -15.03 2.46
N ASP A 389 -10.30 -14.47 2.25
CA ASP A 389 -10.89 -13.49 3.15
C ASP A 389 -11.09 -14.05 4.57
N ALA A 390 -11.61 -15.27 4.68
CA ALA A 390 -11.78 -15.96 5.96
C ALA A 390 -10.43 -16.17 6.66
N ILE A 391 -9.39 -16.55 5.91
CA ILE A 391 -8.02 -16.69 6.43
C ILE A 391 -7.50 -15.34 6.94
N SER A 392 -7.66 -14.25 6.19
CA SER A 392 -7.21 -12.92 6.62
C SER A 392 -7.90 -12.48 7.92
N ARG A 393 -9.21 -12.69 8.02
CA ARG A 393 -9.99 -12.36 9.23
C ARG A 393 -9.57 -13.22 10.42
N GLU A 394 -9.33 -14.51 10.21
CA GLU A 394 -8.87 -15.40 11.27
C GLU A 394 -7.46 -15.05 11.74
N ALA A 395 -6.55 -14.75 10.80
CA ALA A 395 -5.22 -14.26 11.14
C ALA A 395 -5.27 -12.96 11.95
N ALA A 396 -6.15 -12.01 11.60
CA ALA A 396 -6.33 -10.79 12.38
C ALA A 396 -6.73 -11.08 13.83
N ARG A 397 -7.67 -12.02 14.05
CA ARG A 397 -8.09 -12.44 15.40
C ARG A 397 -6.96 -13.08 16.19
N ILE A 398 -6.20 -13.97 15.57
CA ILE A 398 -5.06 -14.64 16.22
C ILE A 398 -3.97 -13.62 16.59
N LEU A 399 -3.75 -12.62 15.75
CA LEU A 399 -2.72 -11.59 15.95
C LEU A 399 -3.12 -10.52 16.96
N GLN A 400 -4.41 -10.27 17.13
CA GLN A 400 -4.92 -9.23 18.01
C GLN A 400 -5.26 -9.82 19.39
N LYS A 401 -4.34 -9.71 20.35
CA LYS A 401 -4.64 -10.07 21.74
C LYS A 401 -5.50 -8.98 22.40
N THR A 402 -6.64 -9.36 22.96
CA THR A 402 -7.44 -8.48 23.81
C THR A 402 -6.66 -8.11 25.09
N PRO A 403 -6.78 -6.88 25.61
CA PRO A 403 -6.03 -6.46 26.81
C PRO A 403 -6.31 -7.25 28.11
N ASP A 404 -7.29 -8.16 28.14
CA ASP A 404 -7.85 -8.70 29.39
C ASP A 404 -7.68 -10.21 29.55
N GLU A 405 -6.45 -10.75 29.51
CA GLU A 405 -6.19 -12.12 30.04
C GLU A 405 -4.93 -12.22 30.92
N ASN A 406 -4.31 -11.09 31.30
CA ASN A 406 -3.26 -11.05 32.32
C ASN A 406 -3.50 -9.88 33.28
N GLY A 407 -4.32 -10.10 34.32
CA GLY A 407 -4.51 -9.12 35.38
C GLY A 407 -5.57 -9.46 36.43
N GLY A 408 -5.21 -10.30 37.40
CA GLY A 408 -5.69 -10.20 38.79
C GLY A 408 -7.15 -10.55 39.09
N ALA A 409 -7.41 -11.82 39.37
CA ALA A 409 -8.46 -12.17 40.32
C ALA A 409 -8.09 -11.60 41.70
N LEU A 410 -8.77 -10.55 42.14
CA LEU A 410 -8.90 -10.17 43.55
C LEU A 410 -10.29 -9.58 43.75
N GLU A 411 -11.06 -10.31 44.53
CA GLU A 411 -12.37 -9.94 45.06
C GLU A 411 -12.30 -8.58 45.78
N ASN A 412 -13.29 -7.72 45.52
CA ASN A 412 -13.95 -7.04 46.63
C ASN A 412 -15.36 -6.59 46.22
N GLY A 413 -16.33 -7.02 47.02
CA GLY A 413 -17.75 -6.71 46.84
C GLY A 413 -18.09 -5.26 47.16
N GLY A 414 -19.06 -4.73 46.43
CA GLY A 414 -19.68 -3.44 46.68
C GLY A 414 -20.80 -3.16 45.67
N ARG A 415 -22.04 -3.33 46.11
CA ARG A 415 -23.28 -3.11 45.34
C ARG A 415 -23.33 -1.69 44.76
N SER A 416 -23.75 -1.52 43.51
CA SER A 416 -24.93 -0.71 43.12
C SER A 416 -25.21 -0.80 41.61
N ALA A 417 -26.48 -0.74 41.27
CA ALA A 417 -27.12 -1.10 40.01
C ALA A 417 -26.90 -0.11 38.84
N THR A 418 -27.16 -0.55 37.60
CA THR A 418 -28.34 -0.14 36.78
C THR A 418 -28.13 -0.35 35.25
N LEU A 419 -28.95 -1.25 34.70
CA LEU A 419 -29.57 -1.35 33.36
C LEU A 419 -28.73 -1.64 32.08
N THR A 420 -28.91 -2.87 31.59
CA THR A 420 -28.94 -3.27 30.16
C THR A 420 -30.32 -3.87 29.84
N PRO A 421 -30.95 -3.60 28.68
CA PRO A 421 -32.10 -4.35 28.23
C PRO A 421 -31.68 -5.58 27.40
N SER A 422 -32.19 -6.74 27.79
CA SER A 422 -32.16 -8.01 27.07
C SER A 422 -33.44 -8.20 26.27
N PHE A 423 -33.36 -8.79 25.07
CA PHE A 423 -34.45 -9.58 24.50
C PHE A 423 -33.89 -10.80 23.78
N ALA A 424 -34.30 -11.98 24.27
CA ALA A 424 -34.16 -13.29 23.64
C ALA A 424 -35.52 -13.70 23.02
N PRO A 425 -35.58 -14.61 22.03
CA PRO A 425 -36.83 -15.12 21.50
C PRO A 425 -37.29 -16.41 22.21
N GLU A 426 -38.61 -16.51 22.42
CA GLU A 426 -39.36 -17.62 23.02
C GLU A 426 -39.41 -18.89 22.15
N MET A 427 -39.45 -20.04 22.81
CA MET A 427 -39.91 -21.35 22.32
C MET A 427 -41.21 -21.70 23.05
N ASP A 428 -42.20 -22.23 22.33
CA ASP A 428 -43.33 -22.95 22.91
C ASP A 428 -43.44 -24.39 22.36
N HIS A 429 -43.93 -25.26 23.26
CA HIS A 429 -43.91 -26.73 23.24
C HIS A 429 -45.23 -27.36 22.72
N HIS A 430 -45.20 -28.71 22.60
CA HIS A 430 -46.27 -29.74 22.62
C HIS A 430 -46.44 -30.50 21.29
N SER A 431 -46.67 -31.83 21.19
CA SER A 431 -46.61 -33.02 22.06
C SER A 431 -47.04 -34.26 21.21
N LEU A 432 -46.48 -35.45 21.49
CA LEU A 432 -47.00 -36.82 21.27
C LEU A 432 -46.94 -37.52 19.87
N GLN A 433 -46.38 -38.75 19.90
CA GLN A 433 -46.37 -39.85 18.90
C GLN A 433 -47.66 -40.72 18.99
N PRO A 434 -48.01 -41.75 18.14
CA PRO A 434 -47.12 -42.77 17.54
C PRO A 434 -47.52 -43.57 16.23
N ILE A 435 -46.56 -44.39 15.74
CA ILE A 435 -46.63 -45.72 15.03
C ILE A 435 -47.32 -45.87 13.64
N SER A 436 -46.58 -46.47 12.65
CA SER A 436 -46.86 -47.76 11.92
C SER A 436 -46.61 -47.81 10.38
N VAL A 437 -45.78 -48.81 9.97
CA VAL A 437 -45.85 -49.75 8.80
C VAL A 437 -45.59 -49.18 7.37
N GLY A 438 -44.50 -49.55 6.67
CA GLY A 438 -44.37 -50.67 5.68
C GLY A 438 -44.37 -50.09 4.24
N GLU A 439 -43.60 -50.46 3.21
CA GLU A 439 -42.88 -51.67 2.78
C GLU A 439 -41.74 -51.35 1.77
N ARG A 440 -40.70 -52.21 1.72
CA ARG A 440 -39.97 -52.87 0.58
C ARG A 440 -39.85 -52.15 -0.78
N SER A 441 -38.82 -52.30 -1.64
CA SER A 441 -37.53 -53.04 -1.80
C SER A 441 -36.99 -52.63 -3.20
N SER A 442 -35.71 -52.37 -3.49
CA SER A 442 -34.69 -53.33 -4.03
C SER A 442 -33.55 -52.46 -4.64
N SER A 443 -32.31 -52.51 -4.19
CA SER A 443 -31.17 -53.45 -4.43
C SER A 443 -30.45 -53.29 -5.78
N LEU A 444 -29.16 -52.91 -5.72
CA LEU A 444 -27.97 -53.29 -6.52
C LEU A 444 -26.87 -52.22 -6.23
N GLY A 445 -25.60 -52.44 -5.87
CA GLY A 445 -24.77 -53.62 -5.66
C GLY A 445 -23.28 -53.16 -5.69
N SER A 446 -22.64 -53.09 -4.51
CA SER A 446 -21.20 -53.17 -4.19
C SER A 446 -20.11 -52.77 -5.19
N TYR A 447 -19.15 -51.94 -4.72
CA TYR A 447 -17.72 -52.32 -4.63
C TYR A 447 -17.04 -51.55 -3.49
N VAL A 448 -16.54 -52.29 -2.50
CA VAL A 448 -15.68 -51.81 -1.40
C VAL A 448 -14.33 -52.49 -1.56
N LEU A 449 -13.26 -51.71 -1.58
CA LEU A 449 -11.91 -52.18 -1.23
C LEU A 449 -11.31 -51.21 -0.23
N GLY A 450 -11.30 -51.63 1.04
CA GLY A 450 -10.57 -50.98 2.12
C GLY A 450 -9.08 -51.29 2.05
N GLY A 451 -8.26 -50.25 2.22
CA GLY A 451 -6.81 -50.36 2.34
C GLY A 451 -6.30 -49.35 3.36
N LYS A 452 -6.30 -49.73 4.65
CA LYS A 452 -5.50 -49.06 5.69
C LYS A 452 -4.02 -49.27 5.36
N ARG A 453 -3.27 -48.20 5.10
CA ARG A 453 -1.81 -48.19 5.26
C ARG A 453 -1.44 -47.08 6.23
N GLY A 454 -1.07 -47.48 7.44
CA GLY A 454 -0.40 -46.62 8.40
C GLY A 454 1.00 -46.28 7.90
N SER A 455 1.39 -45.03 8.08
CA SER A 455 2.79 -44.61 8.02
C SER A 455 3.19 -44.13 9.40
N THR A 456 4.13 -44.88 9.98
CA THR A 456 4.86 -44.59 11.22
C THR A 456 5.72 -43.34 11.02
N ALA A 457 5.34 -42.23 11.65
CA ALA A 457 6.26 -41.13 11.92
C ALA A 457 6.82 -41.32 13.34
N SER A 458 8.11 -41.61 13.42
CA SER A 458 8.84 -41.76 14.67
C SER A 458 8.82 -40.44 15.46
N ALA A 459 8.10 -40.42 16.57
CA ALA A 459 8.26 -39.43 17.62
C ALA A 459 9.34 -39.93 18.57
N ILE A 460 10.49 -39.26 18.59
CA ILE A 460 11.47 -39.38 19.67
C ILE A 460 10.92 -38.53 20.82
N SER A 461 10.17 -39.15 21.73
CA SER A 461 9.87 -38.56 23.05
C SER A 461 10.84 -39.13 24.07
N GLY A 462 11.78 -38.29 24.51
CA GLY A 462 12.59 -38.54 25.69
C GLY A 462 11.77 -38.30 26.95
N VAL A 463 11.68 -39.34 27.78
CA VAL A 463 11.12 -39.32 29.14
C VAL A 463 12.02 -38.50 30.06
N SER A 464 11.43 -37.59 30.84
CA SER A 464 11.83 -37.37 32.23
C SER A 464 10.66 -36.75 33.00
N GLY A 465 10.05 -37.56 33.87
CA GLY A 465 9.14 -37.10 34.90
C GLY A 465 9.91 -36.41 36.03
N GLY A 466 9.23 -35.46 36.69
CA GLY A 466 9.71 -34.75 37.86
C GLY A 466 8.73 -33.65 38.23
N ASP A 467 7.83 -33.97 39.16
CA ASP A 467 6.96 -33.01 39.84
C ASP A 467 7.78 -31.87 40.45
N GLY A 468 7.39 -30.64 40.14
CA GLY A 468 7.98 -29.43 40.68
C GLY A 468 7.21 -28.20 40.22
N ARG A 469 6.38 -27.66 41.12
CA ARG A 469 5.70 -26.35 40.99
C ARG A 469 6.63 -25.30 40.39
N SER A 470 6.25 -24.73 39.24
CA SER A 470 6.73 -23.42 38.81
C SER A 470 5.65 -22.74 37.97
N GLY A 471 4.96 -21.75 38.55
CA GLY A 471 4.10 -20.83 37.83
C GLY A 471 4.95 -19.99 36.88
N GLY A 472 4.75 -20.16 35.58
CA GLY A 472 5.48 -19.47 34.51
C GLY A 472 5.34 -20.08 33.11
N GLY A 473 4.62 -21.20 32.95
CA GLY A 473 4.52 -21.95 31.69
C GLY A 473 3.36 -21.59 30.74
N GLY A 474 2.41 -20.74 31.13
CA GLY A 474 1.20 -20.44 30.34
C GLY A 474 1.50 -19.69 29.04
N ASP A 475 2.26 -18.60 29.13
CA ASP A 475 2.53 -17.67 28.02
C ASP A 475 3.36 -18.32 26.89
N ARG A 476 4.29 -19.22 27.22
CA ARG A 476 5.11 -19.96 26.23
C ARG A 476 4.30 -20.99 25.44
N GLY A 477 3.34 -21.66 26.09
CA GLY A 477 2.47 -22.64 25.43
C GLY A 477 1.51 -21.97 24.45
N GLU A 478 0.90 -20.86 24.87
CA GLU A 478 -0.03 -20.06 24.06
C GLU A 478 0.65 -19.41 22.84
N LEU A 479 1.87 -18.88 23.02
CA LEU A 479 2.65 -18.34 21.92
C LEU A 479 2.97 -19.42 20.88
N THR A 480 3.38 -20.61 21.32
CA THR A 480 3.67 -21.74 20.41
C THR A 480 2.44 -22.18 19.61
N ASP A 481 1.26 -22.18 20.22
CA ASP A 481 -0.01 -22.45 19.57
C ASP A 481 -0.37 -21.38 18.52
N THR A 482 -0.13 -20.11 18.83
CA THR A 482 -0.33 -18.97 17.91
C THR A 482 0.49 -19.13 16.63
N PHE A 483 1.79 -19.42 16.76
CA PHE A 483 2.68 -19.64 15.60
C PHE A 483 2.28 -20.87 14.77
N SER A 484 1.78 -21.93 15.41
CA SER A 484 1.30 -23.11 14.69
C SER A 484 0.08 -22.77 13.84
N LYS A 485 -0.91 -22.10 14.43
CA LYS A 485 -2.12 -21.66 13.72
C LYS A 485 -1.80 -20.74 12.55
N LEU A 486 -0.92 -19.75 12.74
CA LEU A 486 -0.50 -18.84 11.66
C LEU A 486 0.22 -19.57 10.52
N ASN A 487 1.09 -20.54 10.84
CA ASN A 487 1.77 -21.35 9.83
C ASN A 487 0.79 -22.25 9.05
N ASP A 488 -0.24 -22.80 9.70
CA ASP A 488 -1.29 -23.55 9.03
C ASP A 488 -2.10 -22.67 8.07
N LEU A 489 -2.51 -21.47 8.51
CA LEU A 489 -3.15 -20.48 7.65
C LEU A 489 -2.25 -20.08 6.48
N ALA A 490 -0.95 -19.90 6.71
CA ALA A 490 0.01 -19.54 5.67
C ALA A 490 0.12 -20.66 4.61
N ARG A 491 0.19 -21.91 5.06
CA ARG A 491 0.21 -23.11 4.20
C ARG A 491 -1.05 -23.22 3.35
N ILE A 492 -2.23 -23.07 3.95
CA ILE A 492 -3.51 -23.13 3.22
C ILE A 492 -3.58 -21.99 2.20
N ASN A 493 -3.30 -20.75 2.62
CA ASN A 493 -3.36 -19.60 1.73
C ASN A 493 -2.37 -19.75 0.56
N ASN A 494 -1.15 -20.27 0.79
CA ASN A 494 -0.21 -20.49 -0.30
C ASN A 494 -0.75 -21.45 -1.38
N GLN A 495 -1.47 -22.51 -1.00
CA GLN A 495 -2.12 -23.41 -1.95
C GLN A 495 -3.28 -22.73 -2.71
N LEU A 496 -4.05 -21.88 -2.04
CA LEU A 496 -5.09 -21.08 -2.69
C LEU A 496 -4.50 -20.11 -3.74
N LEU A 497 -3.37 -19.47 -3.44
CA LEU A 497 -2.65 -18.61 -4.38
C LEU A 497 -2.11 -19.39 -5.59
N ILE A 498 -1.59 -20.60 -5.38
CA ILE A 498 -1.23 -21.51 -6.49
C ILE A 498 -2.47 -21.83 -7.33
N GLY A 499 -3.63 -22.09 -6.69
CA GLY A 499 -4.92 -22.28 -7.36
C GLY A 499 -5.37 -21.08 -8.21
N LEU A 500 -5.06 -19.85 -7.77
CA LEU A 500 -5.25 -18.62 -8.56
C LEU A 500 -4.30 -18.49 -9.75
N GLY A 501 -3.29 -19.36 -9.87
CA GLY A 501 -2.36 -19.38 -10.99
C GLY A 501 -1.16 -18.47 -10.86
N VAL A 502 -0.86 -18.00 -9.65
CA VAL A 502 0.26 -17.08 -9.38
C VAL A 502 1.44 -17.78 -8.72
N GLY A 503 1.50 -19.12 -8.79
CA GLY A 503 2.64 -19.92 -8.34
C GLY A 503 3.86 -19.81 -9.27
N HIS A 504 5.00 -20.34 -8.83
CA HIS A 504 6.21 -20.41 -9.63
C HIS A 504 7.13 -21.56 -9.16
N PRO A 505 7.75 -22.36 -10.06
CA PRO A 505 8.55 -23.52 -9.65
C PRO A 505 9.69 -23.22 -8.67
N LYS A 506 10.36 -22.06 -8.82
CA LYS A 506 11.41 -21.60 -7.89
C LYS A 506 10.85 -21.30 -6.48
N VAL A 507 9.64 -20.74 -6.41
CA VAL A 507 8.93 -20.51 -5.14
C VAL A 507 8.57 -21.87 -4.51
N ASP A 508 8.07 -22.82 -5.29
CA ASP A 508 7.75 -24.16 -4.82
C ASP A 508 8.99 -24.92 -4.32
N GLN A 509 10.16 -24.71 -4.95
CA GLN A 509 11.44 -25.25 -4.49
C GLN A 509 11.81 -24.69 -3.11
N ILE A 510 11.66 -23.38 -2.89
CA ILE A 510 11.89 -22.76 -1.58
C ILE A 510 10.91 -23.31 -0.53
N CYS A 511 9.63 -23.43 -0.89
CA CYS A 511 8.61 -24.02 -0.02
C CYS A 511 8.96 -25.44 0.40
N THR A 512 9.40 -26.25 -0.56
CA THR A 512 9.80 -27.65 -0.32
C THR A 512 11.04 -27.75 0.59
N LEU A 513 12.02 -26.85 0.39
CA LEU A 513 13.22 -26.81 1.23
C LEU A 513 12.87 -26.45 2.67
N LEU A 514 12.13 -25.36 2.88
CA LEU A 514 11.75 -24.91 4.22
C LEU A 514 10.84 -25.92 4.96
N ALA A 515 9.98 -26.63 4.23
CA ALA A 515 9.13 -27.67 4.82
C ALA A 515 9.93 -28.82 5.46
N ARG A 516 11.14 -29.13 4.98
CA ARG A 516 12.04 -30.13 5.61
C ARG A 516 12.46 -29.76 7.02
N TYR A 517 12.43 -28.46 7.32
CA TYR A 517 12.73 -27.90 8.64
C TYR A 517 11.46 -27.64 9.46
N GLY A 518 10.29 -28.11 9.01
CA GLY A 518 9.01 -27.84 9.66
C GLY A 518 8.53 -26.39 9.55
N ILE A 519 9.08 -25.63 8.59
CA ILE A 519 8.72 -24.24 8.34
C ILE A 519 7.87 -24.19 7.06
N HIS A 520 6.69 -23.61 7.13
CA HIS A 520 5.75 -23.55 6.01
C HIS A 520 5.66 -22.13 5.46
N PRO A 521 6.42 -21.81 4.39
CA PRO A 521 6.39 -20.49 3.81
C PRO A 521 5.20 -20.29 2.89
N LYS A 522 5.03 -19.02 2.55
CA LYS A 522 3.96 -18.49 1.74
C LYS A 522 4.50 -17.41 0.83
N MET A 523 4.06 -17.37 -0.41
CA MET A 523 4.33 -16.25 -1.31
C MET A 523 3.67 -14.95 -0.82
N THR A 524 4.37 -13.84 -1.01
CA THR A 524 3.90 -12.50 -0.63
C THR A 524 3.94 -11.56 -1.83
N GLY A 525 2.95 -10.67 -1.93
CA GLY A 525 2.76 -9.81 -3.09
C GLY A 525 2.08 -10.51 -4.27
N ALA A 526 2.46 -10.17 -5.50
CA ALA A 526 1.72 -10.60 -6.69
C ALA A 526 1.93 -12.06 -7.10
N GLY A 527 2.92 -12.77 -6.54
CA GLY A 527 3.32 -14.11 -6.98
C GLY A 527 4.12 -14.10 -8.30
N GLY A 528 4.25 -15.27 -8.92
CA GLY A 528 4.99 -15.50 -10.17
C GLY A 528 6.52 -15.50 -10.01
N GLY A 529 7.03 -15.60 -8.78
CA GLY A 529 8.44 -15.40 -8.45
C GLY A 529 8.57 -14.54 -7.18
N GLY A 530 9.53 -13.62 -7.15
CA GLY A 530 9.68 -12.67 -6.05
C GLY A 530 10.04 -13.33 -4.73
N SER A 531 9.34 -12.95 -3.65
CA SER A 531 9.66 -13.38 -2.29
C SER A 531 8.60 -14.29 -1.67
N VAL A 532 9.06 -15.16 -0.79
CA VAL A 532 8.23 -15.90 0.16
C VAL A 532 8.61 -15.52 1.58
N PHE A 533 7.69 -15.69 2.51
CA PHE A 533 7.97 -15.54 3.93
C PHE A 533 7.42 -16.70 4.73
N ALA A 534 7.94 -16.89 5.93
CA ALA A 534 7.39 -17.82 6.90
C ALA A 534 7.51 -17.26 8.32
N PHE A 535 6.57 -17.66 9.19
CA PHE A 535 6.68 -17.39 10.62
C PHE A 535 7.62 -18.39 11.27
N LEU A 536 8.63 -17.90 11.97
CA LEU A 536 9.54 -18.71 12.76
C LEU A 536 9.00 -18.87 14.17
N LYS A 537 9.02 -20.11 14.68
CA LYS A 537 8.74 -20.33 16.10
C LYS A 537 9.81 -19.66 16.97
N PRO A 538 9.46 -19.11 18.15
CA PRO A 538 10.40 -18.42 19.03
C PRO A 538 11.62 -19.26 19.46
N ASP A 539 11.44 -20.58 19.52
CA ASP A 539 12.45 -21.58 19.92
C ASP A 539 13.32 -22.09 18.76
N THR A 540 13.10 -21.59 17.54
CA THR A 540 13.91 -21.99 16.38
C THR A 540 15.38 -21.63 16.62
N SER A 541 16.25 -22.65 16.67
CA SER A 541 17.66 -22.44 16.99
C SER A 541 18.42 -21.72 15.88
N GLN A 542 19.44 -20.94 16.26
CA GLN A 542 20.31 -20.26 15.29
C GLN A 542 21.08 -21.24 14.40
N THR A 543 21.35 -22.46 14.89
CA THR A 543 21.94 -23.54 14.09
C THR A 543 21.05 -23.92 12.92
N VAL A 544 19.74 -24.12 13.15
CA VAL A 544 18.77 -24.44 12.09
C VAL A 544 18.67 -23.30 11.09
N ILE A 545 18.59 -22.06 11.57
CA ILE A 545 18.61 -20.86 10.72
C ILE A 545 19.88 -20.80 9.86
N GLY A 546 21.05 -21.11 10.43
CA GLY A 546 22.32 -21.16 9.72
C GLY A 546 22.34 -22.23 8.62
N MET A 547 21.81 -23.42 8.90
CA MET A 547 21.67 -24.49 7.90
C MET A 547 20.77 -24.07 6.73
N ILE A 548 19.60 -23.51 7.03
CA ILE A 548 18.67 -23.00 6.02
C ILE A 548 19.35 -21.95 5.15
N ARG A 549 20.04 -20.97 5.77
CA ARG A 549 20.77 -19.92 5.05
C ARG A 549 21.79 -20.50 4.08
N ASN A 550 22.56 -21.50 4.52
CA ASN A 550 23.59 -22.13 3.70
C ASN A 550 22.99 -22.92 2.52
N GLU A 551 21.87 -23.62 2.72
CA GLU A 551 21.20 -24.32 1.63
C GLU A 551 20.56 -23.36 0.62
N LEU A 552 19.91 -22.30 1.08
CA LEU A 552 19.33 -21.27 0.22
C LEU A 552 20.42 -20.56 -0.60
N ALA A 553 21.55 -20.22 0.01
CA ALA A 553 22.68 -19.59 -0.68
C ALA A 553 23.27 -20.50 -1.78
N LYS A 554 23.34 -21.83 -1.56
CA LYS A 554 23.77 -22.80 -2.60
C LYS A 554 22.84 -22.82 -3.82
N LEU A 555 21.58 -22.42 -3.64
CA LEU A 555 20.57 -22.34 -4.70
C LEU A 555 20.44 -20.92 -5.28
N ASP A 556 21.33 -20.01 -4.89
CA ASP A 556 21.33 -18.58 -5.26
C ASP A 556 20.08 -17.82 -4.80
N TYR A 557 19.56 -18.15 -3.61
CA TYR A 557 18.50 -17.39 -2.96
C TYR A 557 19.04 -16.52 -1.83
N ASP A 558 18.43 -15.35 -1.66
CA ASP A 558 18.75 -14.44 -0.56
C ASP A 558 17.77 -14.64 0.59
N MET A 559 18.27 -14.68 1.82
CA MET A 559 17.46 -14.82 3.03
C MET A 559 17.71 -13.67 4.00
N TRP A 560 16.64 -13.04 4.48
CA TRP A 560 16.65 -12.04 5.53
C TRP A 560 15.74 -12.43 6.69
N GLN A 561 15.95 -11.79 7.84
CA GLN A 561 15.10 -11.88 9.03
C GLN A 561 14.74 -10.47 9.49
N PRO A 562 13.94 -9.74 8.72
CA PRO A 562 13.57 -8.38 9.11
C PRO A 562 12.61 -8.43 10.31
N PRO A 563 12.78 -7.52 11.28
CA PRO A 563 11.73 -7.20 12.24
C PRO A 563 10.41 -6.88 11.51
N LEU A 564 9.31 -7.45 12.00
CA LEU A 564 7.95 -7.22 11.49
C LEU A 564 7.20 -6.28 12.44
N GLY A 565 6.46 -5.32 11.87
CA GLY A 565 5.61 -4.42 12.64
C GLY A 565 6.34 -3.21 13.24
N GLY A 566 7.44 -2.77 12.62
CA GLY A 566 8.18 -1.58 13.03
C GLY A 566 7.43 -0.26 12.77
N PRO A 567 8.03 0.89 13.11
CA PRO A 567 7.42 2.19 12.90
C PRO A 567 7.24 2.51 11.42
N GLY A 568 6.21 3.31 11.13
CA GLY A 568 5.91 3.85 9.81
C GLY A 568 6.91 4.90 9.35
N VAL A 569 6.46 5.90 8.60
CA VAL A 569 7.34 6.99 8.16
C VAL A 569 7.89 7.76 9.35
N CYS A 570 9.19 8.03 9.36
CA CYS A 570 9.84 8.79 10.41
C CYS A 570 10.93 9.72 9.85
N VAL A 571 11.22 10.77 10.61
CA VAL A 571 12.36 11.68 10.42
C VAL A 571 13.44 11.30 11.41
N HIS A 572 14.67 11.20 10.93
CA HIS A 572 15.85 10.86 11.72
C HIS A 572 16.53 12.11 12.24
N ALA A 573 16.85 12.14 13.53
CA ALA A 573 17.61 13.24 14.13
C ALA A 573 19.05 13.27 13.63
N GLN A 574 19.65 12.10 13.40
CA GLN A 574 21.00 11.95 12.90
C GLN A 574 21.00 11.50 11.44
N LYS A 575 22.08 11.83 10.72
CA LYS A 575 22.28 11.36 9.34
C LYS A 575 22.43 9.83 9.34
N PRO A 576 21.55 9.08 8.65
CA PRO A 576 21.66 7.63 8.61
C PRO A 576 22.96 7.15 7.94
N ASP A 577 23.50 6.03 8.40
CA ASP A 577 24.76 5.43 7.91
C ASP A 577 24.78 5.17 6.41
N LEU A 578 23.61 4.88 5.81
CA LEU A 578 23.49 4.70 4.35
C LEU A 578 23.96 5.93 3.55
N PHE A 579 23.95 7.12 4.15
CA PHE A 579 24.41 8.36 3.51
C PHE A 579 25.86 8.72 3.89
N VAL A 580 26.53 7.93 4.73
CA VAL A 580 27.95 8.09 5.05
C VAL A 580 28.74 7.36 3.97
N ASN A 581 29.53 8.10 3.18
CA ASN A 581 30.42 7.48 2.21
C ASN A 581 31.53 6.73 2.97
N THR A 582 31.54 5.40 2.91
CA THR A 582 32.73 4.59 3.21
C THR A 582 33.76 4.75 2.09
N ALA A 583 34.28 5.96 1.94
CA ALA A 583 35.45 6.27 1.14
C ALA A 583 36.50 6.89 2.07
N SER A 584 37.07 6.07 2.97
CA SER A 584 38.40 6.26 3.60
C SER A 584 38.63 5.29 4.78
N SER A 585 38.88 4.01 4.49
CA SER A 585 39.68 3.17 5.39
C SER A 585 40.32 1.96 4.68
N SER A 586 40.77 2.12 3.43
CA SER A 586 41.89 1.30 2.95
C SER A 586 43.17 1.86 3.54
N ARG A 587 43.43 1.53 4.82
CA ARG A 587 44.76 1.69 5.39
C ARG A 587 45.65 0.69 4.64
N SER A 588 46.41 1.21 3.68
CA SER A 588 47.46 0.49 2.98
C SER A 588 48.48 -0.01 3.99
N THR A 589 48.34 -1.27 4.41
CA THR A 589 49.44 -2.03 4.99
C THR A 589 50.46 -2.25 3.88
N THR A 590 51.49 -1.41 3.88
CA THR A 590 52.75 -1.61 3.19
C THR A 590 53.35 -2.94 3.66
N PRO A 591 53.65 -3.90 2.78
CA PRO A 591 54.43 -5.06 3.17
C PRO A 591 55.88 -4.62 3.35
N ALA A 592 56.44 -4.91 4.51
CA ALA A 592 57.86 -4.76 4.81
C ALA A 592 58.69 -5.55 3.79
N GLY A 593 59.69 -4.90 3.20
CA GLY A 593 60.62 -5.49 2.24
C GLY A 593 61.46 -6.58 2.90
N SER A 594 61.37 -7.80 2.36
CA SER A 594 62.37 -8.84 2.55
C SER A 594 63.45 -8.69 1.49
N HIS A 595 64.67 -8.40 1.94
CA HIS A 595 65.89 -8.55 1.16
C HIS A 595 66.04 -10.01 0.72
N GLN A 596 66.12 -10.26 -0.59
CA GLN A 596 66.97 -11.32 -1.12
C GLN A 596 67.40 -11.01 -2.56
N SER A 597 68.72 -11.00 -2.70
CA SER A 597 69.56 -10.75 -3.85
C SER A 597 69.44 -11.81 -4.95
N THR A 598 69.57 -11.43 -6.22
CA THR A 598 70.32 -12.14 -7.29
C THR A 598 70.29 -11.31 -8.61
N PRO A 599 71.21 -11.55 -9.58
CA PRO A 599 72.06 -10.50 -10.13
C PRO A 599 71.67 -9.97 -11.54
N ALA A 600 72.32 -8.87 -11.89
CA ALA A 600 72.28 -8.16 -13.16
C ALA A 600 72.76 -8.99 -14.36
N VAL A 601 72.26 -8.63 -15.57
CA VAL A 601 73.04 -8.32 -16.80
C VAL A 601 72.07 -7.85 -17.93
N PRO A 602 72.52 -6.99 -18.87
CA PRO A 602 71.72 -5.89 -19.42
C PRO A 602 71.49 -5.98 -20.95
N ILE A 603 70.40 -5.39 -21.48
CA ILE A 603 70.30 -5.13 -22.93
C ILE A 603 69.62 -3.79 -23.25
N LYS A 604 70.50 -2.83 -23.60
CA LYS A 604 70.47 -1.83 -24.69
C LYS A 604 69.13 -1.30 -25.24
N SER A 605 69.06 0.02 -25.16
CA SER A 605 68.38 0.96 -26.06
C SER A 605 68.57 0.70 -27.56
N LYS A 606 67.48 0.88 -28.32
CA LYS A 606 67.34 1.39 -29.70
C LYS A 606 65.84 1.24 -30.03
N LYS A 607 65.10 2.20 -30.59
CA LYS A 607 65.41 3.43 -31.31
C LYS A 607 64.13 4.26 -31.33
#